data_AF-A0A1W5CR48-F1
#
_entry.id   AF-A0A1W5CR48-F1
#
_cell.length_a   1.000
_cell.length_b   1.000
_cell.length_c   1.000
_cell.angle_alpha   90.00
_cell.angle_beta   90.00
_cell.angle_gamma   90.00
#
_symmetry.space_group_name_H-M   'P 1'
#
loop_
_entity.id
_entity.type
_entity.pdbx_description
1 polymer ?
#
loop_
_entity_poly.entity_id
_entity_poly.type
_entity_poly.pdbx_seq_one_letter_code
_entity_poly.pdbx_strand_id
1 'polypeptide(L)'
;MAPSPSLLRSLYRSILRELPHRPLSTPSPIQQRIRTSFSTTTSSPEDTMLQVEQAEQYIQYMKAQRMYATLLERYNPGMSMDEEERVRLTARRVGMELPEEWRFRQKM
;
A
#
# COMPACT_ATOMS: atom_id res chain seq x y z
N MET A 1 5.24 31.90 7.78
CA MET A 1 5.54 32.20 6.36
C MET A 1 4.66 31.31 5.50
N ALA A 2 3.99 31.84 4.47
CA ALA A 2 3.16 31.01 3.59
C ALA A 2 4.02 29.97 2.84
N PRO A 3 3.52 28.75 2.61
CA PRO A 3 4.27 27.71 1.91
C PRO A 3 4.57 28.12 0.46
N SER A 4 5.78 27.82 -0.02
CA SER A 4 6.15 28.15 -1.38
C SER A 4 5.37 27.27 -2.39
N PRO A 5 4.95 27.84 -3.53
CA PRO A 5 4.18 27.09 -4.51
C PRO A 5 5.01 26.02 -5.24
N SER A 6 6.34 26.06 -5.15
CA SER A 6 7.23 24.99 -5.61
C SER A 6 7.19 23.79 -4.65
N LEU A 7 7.20 24.04 -3.34
CA LEU A 7 7.11 23.01 -2.30
C LEU A 7 5.80 22.23 -2.39
N LEU A 8 4.67 22.91 -2.54
CA LEU A 8 3.36 22.24 -2.71
C LEU A 8 3.34 21.32 -3.93
N ARG A 9 3.95 21.77 -5.05
CA ARG A 9 4.05 20.94 -6.27
C ARG A 9 4.98 19.75 -6.07
N SER A 10 6.08 19.89 -5.34
CA SER A 10 6.95 18.77 -5.04
C SER A 10 6.26 17.74 -4.15
N LEU A 11 5.55 18.17 -3.10
CA LEU A 11 4.80 17.28 -2.20
C LEU A 11 3.72 16.51 -2.95
N TYR A 12 2.91 17.22 -3.74
CA TYR A 12 1.90 16.61 -4.60
C TYR A 12 2.50 15.54 -5.52
N ARG A 13 3.61 15.86 -6.20
CA ARG A 13 4.28 14.91 -7.11
C ARG A 13 4.90 13.72 -6.37
N SER A 14 5.43 13.90 -5.17
CA SER A 14 5.91 12.77 -4.37
C SER A 14 4.77 11.83 -3.97
N ILE A 15 3.62 12.36 -3.54
CA ILE A 15 2.45 11.53 -3.21
C ILE A 15 2.00 10.73 -4.43
N LEU A 16 1.90 11.38 -5.60
CA LEU A 16 1.50 10.70 -6.83
C LEU A 16 2.47 9.59 -7.28
N ARG A 17 3.74 9.67 -6.92
CA ARG A 17 4.75 8.65 -7.26
C ARG A 17 4.67 7.42 -6.36
N GLU A 18 4.17 7.56 -5.13
CA GLU A 18 3.96 6.44 -4.21
C GLU A 18 2.64 5.70 -4.51
N LEU A 19 1.73 6.28 -5.30
CA LEU A 19 0.50 5.63 -5.72
C LEU A 19 0.75 4.65 -6.88
N PRO A 20 -0.02 3.54 -6.96
CA PRO A 20 0.06 2.62 -8.08
C PRO A 20 -0.13 3.33 -9.43
N HIS A 21 0.73 3.02 -10.40
CA HIS A 21 0.60 3.56 -11.75
C HIS A 21 -0.72 3.13 -12.39
N ARG A 22 -1.46 4.10 -12.93
CA ARG A 22 -2.75 3.89 -13.59
C ARG A 22 -2.74 4.55 -14.97
N PRO A 23 -3.45 4.01 -15.98
CA PRO A 23 -3.60 4.69 -17.26
C PRO A 23 -4.24 6.07 -17.08
N LEU A 24 -3.73 7.05 -17.83
CA LEU A 24 -4.16 8.46 -17.80
C LEU A 24 -5.65 8.67 -18.10
N SER A 25 -6.30 7.67 -18.72
CA SER A 25 -7.71 7.74 -19.13
C SER A 25 -8.70 7.64 -17.97
N THR A 26 -8.33 7.09 -16.80
CA THR A 26 -9.26 6.91 -15.66
C THR A 26 -8.58 7.27 -14.33
N PRO A 27 -8.51 8.56 -13.95
CA PRO A 27 -7.94 8.95 -12.66
C PRO A 27 -8.69 8.27 -11.51
N SER A 28 -7.97 7.85 -10.48
CA SER A 28 -8.61 7.21 -9.33
C SER A 28 -9.38 8.23 -8.48
N PRO A 29 -10.47 7.82 -7.80
CA PRO A 29 -11.18 8.71 -6.87
C PRO A 29 -10.25 9.30 -5.80
N ILE A 30 -9.25 8.53 -5.35
CA ILE A 30 -8.26 9.00 -4.39
C ILE A 30 -7.34 10.07 -4.99
N GLN A 31 -6.90 9.93 -6.24
CA GLN A 31 -6.11 10.93 -6.93
C GLN A 31 -6.90 12.24 -7.11
N GLN A 32 -8.20 12.14 -7.40
CA GLN A 32 -9.09 13.30 -7.45
C GLN A 32 -9.20 13.99 -6.09
N ARG A 33 -9.40 13.22 -5.01
CA ARG A 33 -9.46 13.76 -3.63
C ARG A 33 -8.17 14.47 -3.23
N ILE A 34 -7.01 13.86 -3.52
CA ILE A 34 -5.70 14.48 -3.27
C ILE A 34 -5.57 15.76 -4.11
N ARG A 35 -5.96 15.73 -5.39
CA ARG A 35 -5.93 16.95 -6.22
C ARG A 35 -6.82 18.06 -5.63
N THR A 36 -8.02 17.72 -5.17
CA THR A 36 -8.92 18.71 -4.55
C THR A 36 -8.31 19.29 -3.29
N SER A 37 -7.71 18.48 -2.39
CA SER A 37 -7.14 18.97 -1.14
C SER A 37 -5.98 19.95 -1.36
N PHE A 38 -5.16 19.75 -2.40
CA PHE A 38 -4.09 20.68 -2.76
C PHE A 38 -4.57 21.92 -3.54
N SER A 39 -5.76 21.88 -4.14
CA SER A 39 -6.34 23.02 -4.88
C SER A 39 -7.25 23.90 -4.04
N THR A 40 -7.77 23.38 -2.92
CA THR A 40 -8.63 24.14 -2.00
C THR A 40 -7.78 25.10 -1.18
N THR A 41 -7.93 26.39 -1.44
CA THR A 41 -7.32 27.44 -0.62
C THR A 41 -8.02 27.51 0.72
N THR A 42 -7.34 27.22 1.83
CA THR A 42 -7.86 27.49 3.17
C THR A 42 -7.79 28.98 3.47
N SER A 43 -8.76 29.47 4.24
CA SER A 43 -8.88 30.88 4.61
C SER A 43 -7.86 31.31 5.66
N SER A 44 -7.36 30.37 6.48
CA SER A 44 -6.36 30.62 7.52
C SER A 44 -4.95 30.18 7.07
N PRO A 45 -3.92 31.02 7.26
CA PRO A 45 -2.54 30.64 6.97
C PRO A 45 -2.04 29.50 7.88
N GLU A 46 -2.54 29.39 9.11
CA GLU A 46 -2.16 28.30 10.03
C GLU A 46 -2.61 26.94 9.50
N ASP A 47 -3.84 26.87 8.98
CA ASP A 47 -4.40 25.65 8.37
C ASP A 47 -3.58 25.20 7.14
N THR A 48 -3.07 26.15 6.34
CA THR A 48 -2.20 25.80 5.21
C THR A 48 -0.90 25.13 5.66
N MET A 49 -0.33 25.57 6.78
CA MET A 49 0.91 24.99 7.30
C MET A 49 0.66 23.58 7.85
N LEU A 50 -0.43 23.40 8.61
CA LEU A 50 -0.83 22.08 9.11
C LEU A 50 -1.07 21.08 7.97
N GLN A 51 -1.70 21.51 6.87
CA GLN A 51 -1.90 20.66 5.70
C GLN A 51 -0.58 20.25 5.03
N VAL A 52 0.41 21.14 5.00
CA VAL A 52 1.74 20.84 4.46
C VAL A 52 2.46 19.81 5.32
N GLU A 53 2.46 20.00 6.63
CA GLU A 53 3.05 19.04 7.59
C GLU A 53 2.37 17.67 7.50
N GLN A 54 1.04 17.65 7.41
CA GLN A 54 0.26 16.44 7.24
C GLN A 54 0.61 15.71 5.92
N ALA A 55 0.81 16.46 4.83
CA ALA A 55 1.23 15.89 3.56
C ALA A 55 2.63 15.26 3.64
N GLU A 56 3.57 15.91 4.33
CA GLU A 56 4.92 15.37 4.58
C GLU A 56 4.87 14.07 5.39
N GLN A 57 4.10 14.07 6.47
CA GLN A 57 3.91 12.88 7.30
C GLN A 57 3.29 11.72 6.50
N TYR A 58 2.33 12.04 5.63
CA TYR A 58 1.71 11.03 4.77
C TYR A 58 2.71 10.42 3.77
N ILE A 59 3.56 11.24 3.14
CA ILE A 59 4.62 10.74 2.25
C ILE A 59 5.56 9.80 3.01
N GLN A 60 5.96 10.17 4.22
CA GLN A 60 6.82 9.33 5.06
C GLN A 60 6.15 7.99 5.37
N TYR A 61 4.87 8.00 5.72
CA TYR A 61 4.09 6.80 5.97
C TYR A 61 4.01 5.90 4.72
N MET A 62 3.72 6.45 3.54
CA MET A 62 3.64 5.67 2.30
C MET A 62 4.97 4.99 1.95
N LYS A 63 6.09 5.71 2.10
CA LYS A 63 7.43 5.15 1.89
C LYS A 63 7.73 4.02 2.87
N ALA A 64 7.36 4.19 4.13
CA ALA A 64 7.49 3.16 5.15
C ALA A 64 6.63 1.94 4.83
N GLN A 65 5.40 2.14 4.33
CA GLN A 65 4.50 1.05 3.94
C GLN A 65 5.06 0.24 2.76
N ARG A 66 5.65 0.90 1.77
CA ARG A 66 6.34 0.23 0.66
C ARG A 66 7.51 -0.61 1.16
N MET A 67 8.35 -0.04 2.03
CA MET A 67 9.48 -0.74 2.64
C MET A 67 9.00 -1.94 3.47
N TYR A 68 7.95 -1.76 4.25
CA TYR A 68 7.33 -2.82 5.05
C TYR A 68 6.89 -3.99 4.16
N ALA A 69 6.16 -3.73 3.07
CA ALA A 69 5.76 -4.76 2.12
C ALA A 69 6.97 -5.52 1.54
N THR A 70 8.02 -4.79 1.13
CA THR A 70 9.26 -5.40 0.62
C THR A 70 9.96 -6.27 1.66
N LEU A 71 10.03 -5.83 2.92
CA LEU A 71 10.64 -6.60 4.00
C LEU A 71 9.81 -7.84 4.32
N LEU A 72 8.49 -7.71 4.30
CA LEU A 72 7.58 -8.81 4.55
C LEU A 72 7.74 -9.93 3.51
N GLU A 73 7.78 -9.58 2.22
CA GLU A 73 8.02 -10.53 1.14
C GLU A 73 9.40 -11.21 1.25
N ARG A 74 10.43 -10.45 1.63
CA ARG A 74 11.81 -10.99 1.76
C ARG A 74 11.95 -11.97 2.90
N TYR A 75 11.41 -11.65 4.07
CA TYR A 75 11.63 -12.43 5.29
C TYR A 75 10.50 -13.44 5.54
N ASN A 76 9.35 -13.29 4.89
CA ASN A 76 8.23 -14.23 4.99
C ASN A 76 7.70 -14.65 3.61
N PRO A 77 8.51 -15.33 2.78
CA PRO A 77 8.10 -15.78 1.45
C PRO A 77 6.99 -16.85 1.49
N GLY A 78 6.77 -17.49 2.64
CA GLY A 78 5.72 -18.48 2.84
C GLY A 78 4.41 -17.90 3.38
N MET A 79 4.30 -16.57 3.55
CA MET A 79 3.09 -15.95 4.11
C MET A 79 1.83 -16.25 3.29
N SER A 80 1.97 -16.31 1.96
CA SER A 80 0.86 -16.60 1.06
C SER A 80 0.65 -18.09 0.79
N MET A 81 1.47 -18.97 1.36
CA MET A 81 1.31 -20.43 1.22
C MET A 81 0.30 -20.93 2.23
N ASP A 82 -0.69 -21.67 1.74
CA ASP A 82 -1.64 -22.34 2.62
C ASP A 82 -0.94 -23.39 3.50
N GLU A 83 -1.47 -23.64 4.68
CA GLU A 83 -0.89 -24.60 5.63
C GLU A 83 -0.82 -26.00 5.00
N GLU A 84 -1.87 -26.41 4.29
CA GLU A 84 -1.94 -27.70 3.58
C GLU A 84 -0.79 -27.85 2.57
N GLU A 85 -0.50 -26.81 1.78
CA GLU A 85 0.57 -26.81 0.78
C GLU A 85 1.96 -26.85 1.44
N ARG A 86 2.13 -26.15 2.57
CA ARG A 86 3.36 -26.17 3.36
C ARG A 86 3.66 -27.55 3.93
N VAL A 87 2.66 -28.23 4.48
CA VAL A 87 2.78 -29.60 5.00
C VAL A 87 3.14 -30.56 3.87
N ARG A 88 2.46 -30.46 2.71
CA ARG A 88 2.75 -31.29 1.52
C ARG A 88 4.19 -31.11 1.02
N LEU A 89 4.68 -29.88 0.89
CA LEU A 89 6.06 -29.61 0.45
C LEU A 89 7.09 -30.10 1.46
N THR A 90 6.77 -30.04 2.76
CA THR A 90 7.64 -30.58 3.82
C THR A 90 7.69 -32.10 3.79
N ALA A 91 6.55 -32.77 3.58
CA ALA A 91 6.49 -34.23 3.40
C ALA A 91 7.30 -34.68 2.17
N ARG A 92 7.21 -33.94 1.05
CA ARG A 92 7.99 -34.23 -0.16
C ARG A 92 9.50 -34.13 0.05
N ARG A 93 9.97 -33.23 0.93
CA ARG A 93 11.41 -33.13 1.25
C ARG A 93 11.99 -34.41 1.85
N VAL A 94 11.17 -35.23 2.51
CA VAL A 94 11.56 -36.52 3.09
C VAL A 94 11.14 -37.72 2.23
N GLY A 95 10.70 -37.47 0.99
CA GLY A 95 10.24 -38.52 0.07
C GLY A 95 8.87 -39.11 0.42
N MET A 96 8.08 -38.45 1.27
CA MET A 96 6.72 -38.85 1.60
C MET A 96 5.69 -38.05 0.79
N GLU A 97 4.67 -38.72 0.27
CA GLU A 97 3.50 -38.05 -0.33
C GLU A 97 2.36 -38.01 0.70
N LEU A 98 1.79 -36.82 0.90
CA LEU A 98 0.69 -36.62 1.83
C LEU A 98 -0.62 -37.15 1.20
N PRO A 99 -1.39 -38.02 1.88
CA PRO A 99 -2.69 -38.49 1.38
C PRO A 99 -3.67 -37.33 1.17
N GLU A 100 -4.62 -37.50 0.24
CA GLU A 100 -5.72 -36.54 0.08
C GLU A 100 -6.56 -36.47 1.36
N GLU A 101 -6.83 -35.25 1.82
CA GLU A 101 -7.65 -35.06 3.01
C GLU A 101 -9.07 -35.57 2.78
N TRP A 102 -9.56 -36.39 3.71
CA TRP A 102 -10.91 -36.93 3.66
C TRP A 102 -11.93 -35.81 3.92
N ARG A 103 -12.43 -35.17 2.85
CA ARG A 103 -13.54 -34.21 2.98
C ARG A 103 -14.86 -34.97 3.15
N PHE A 104 -15.42 -34.91 4.36
CA PHE A 104 -16.78 -35.38 4.62
C PHE A 104 -17.75 -34.64 3.69
N ARG A 105 -18.31 -35.38 2.73
CA ARG A 105 -19.42 -34.92 1.91
C ARG A 105 -20.64 -34.85 2.83
N GLN A 106 -20.90 -33.68 3.45
CA GLN A 106 -22.19 -33.42 4.07
C GLN A 106 -23.24 -33.51 2.96
N LYS A 107 -23.95 -34.65 2.93
CA LYS A 107 -25.19 -34.77 2.17
C LYS A 107 -26.24 -33.95 2.94
N MET A 108 -26.84 -33.01 2.21
CA MET A 108 -28.11 -32.36 2.55
C MET A 108 -29.21 -33.41 2.74
#